data_AF-A0A085ZAD9-F1
#
_entry.id   AF-A0A085ZAD9-F1
#
_cell.length_a   1.000
_cell.length_b   1.000
_cell.length_c   1.000
_cell.angle_alpha   90.00
_cell.angle_beta   90.00
_cell.angle_gamma   90.00
#
_symmetry.space_group_name_H-M   'P 1'
#
loop_
_entity.id
_entity.type
_entity.pdbx_description
1 polymer ?
#
loop_
_entity_poly.entity_id
_entity_poly.type
_entity_poly.pdbx_seq_one_letter_code
_entity_poly.pdbx_strand_id
1 'polypeptide(L)'
;MGLHGMADTSKICIVNIPELEVNNLKLHDVTAKTKYANTSRFGSETLNYGKVTLDYKNKKLYIEPLGNLSEVEVKKRIWTVDPIVENEKLGVGIIWDKTVKDKKNIGDQILKFDDIDFQNLDFAKYLDLAIK
;
A
#
# COMPACT_ATOMS: atom_id res chain seq x y z
N MET A 1 -9.80 -9.48 -3.43
CA MET A 1 -10.58 -9.16 -4.64
C MET A 1 -11.56 -8.04 -4.29
N GLY A 2 -11.51 -6.90 -4.99
CA GLY A 2 -12.36 -5.73 -4.68
C GLY A 2 -13.65 -5.68 -5.51
N LEU A 3 -14.50 -4.69 -5.24
CA LEU A 3 -15.81 -4.46 -5.88
C LEU A 3 -15.78 -4.39 -7.43
N HIS A 4 -14.61 -4.26 -8.04
CA HIS A 4 -14.43 -4.10 -9.49
C HIS A 4 -13.59 -5.21 -10.15
N GLY A 5 -13.42 -6.36 -9.50
CA GLY A 5 -12.69 -7.50 -10.10
C GLY A 5 -11.18 -7.27 -10.25
N MET A 6 -10.54 -8.12 -11.06
CA MET A 6 -9.11 -8.07 -11.36
C MET A 6 -8.90 -7.11 -12.54
N ALA A 7 -8.20 -6.00 -12.30
CA ALA A 7 -7.96 -4.98 -13.31
C ALA A 7 -6.87 -5.40 -14.31
N ASP A 8 -7.03 -5.03 -15.58
CA ASP A 8 -6.01 -5.15 -16.62
C ASP A 8 -4.68 -4.51 -16.21
N THR A 9 -3.60 -4.88 -16.91
CA THR A 9 -2.22 -4.38 -16.75
C THR A 9 -2.17 -2.86 -16.90
N SER A 10 -2.44 -2.18 -15.80
CA SER A 10 -2.52 -0.73 -15.65
C SER A 10 -1.28 -0.22 -14.93
N LYS A 11 -0.78 0.95 -15.34
CA LYS A 11 0.38 1.58 -14.71
C LYS A 11 0.11 1.84 -13.23
N ILE A 12 1.02 1.38 -12.37
CA ILE A 12 1.00 1.67 -10.94
C ILE A 12 1.94 2.86 -10.71
N CYS A 13 1.45 3.87 -10.00
CA CYS A 13 2.19 5.08 -9.67
C CYS A 13 2.24 5.28 -8.16
N ILE A 14 3.29 5.93 -7.68
CA ILE A 14 3.37 6.49 -6.34
C ILE A 14 2.90 7.94 -6.39
N VAL A 15 2.08 8.32 -5.42
CA VAL A 15 1.63 9.70 -5.20
C VAL A 15 2.07 10.11 -3.80
N ASN A 16 2.73 11.26 -3.73
CA ASN A 16 3.05 11.92 -2.48
C ASN A 16 2.08 13.09 -2.30
N ILE A 17 1.32 13.06 -1.20
CA ILE A 17 0.38 14.10 -0.82
C ILE A 17 1.00 14.81 0.40
N PRO A 18 1.44 16.07 0.27
CA PRO A 18 2.10 16.79 1.36
C PRO A 18 1.23 16.90 2.61
N GLU A 19 -0.07 17.11 2.42
CA GLU A 19 -1.06 17.20 3.47
C GLU A 19 -2.40 16.67 2.98
N LEU A 20 -3.03 15.81 3.76
CA LEU A 20 -4.41 15.35 3.59
C LEU A 20 -5.18 15.69 4.85
N GLU A 21 -6.13 16.60 4.73
CA GLU A 21 -7.03 17.00 5.81
C GLU A 21 -8.39 16.32 5.66
N VAL A 22 -8.84 15.66 6.72
CA VAL A 22 -10.19 15.09 6.84
C VAL A 22 -10.77 15.55 8.18
N ASN A 23 -11.79 16.41 8.12
CA ASN A 23 -12.37 17.09 9.28
C ASN A 23 -11.29 17.79 10.14
N ASN A 24 -11.02 17.26 11.33
CA ASN A 24 -10.10 17.85 12.31
C ASN A 24 -8.77 17.07 12.39
N LEU A 25 -8.52 16.15 11.46
CA LEU A 25 -7.27 15.38 11.36
C LEU A 25 -6.50 15.78 10.11
N LYS A 26 -5.25 16.20 10.29
CA LYS A 26 -4.29 16.39 9.20
C LYS A 26 -3.28 15.25 9.17
N LEU A 27 -3.05 14.72 7.98
CA LEU A 27 -2.03 13.71 7.71
C LEU A 27 -0.96 14.33 6.81
N HIS A 28 0.29 14.38 7.28
CA HIS A 28 1.41 14.93 6.53
C HIS A 28 2.22 13.82 5.84
N ASP A 29 2.72 14.13 4.63
CA ASP A 29 3.58 13.24 3.83
C ASP A 29 2.95 11.87 3.50
N VAL A 30 1.65 11.86 3.20
CA VAL A 30 0.94 10.64 2.80
C VAL A 30 1.54 10.12 1.49
N THR A 31 2.11 8.91 1.56
CA THR A 31 2.65 8.20 0.40
C THR A 31 1.68 7.08 0.03
N ALA A 32 1.06 7.17 -1.14
CA ALA A 32 0.08 6.18 -1.58
C ALA A 32 0.43 5.60 -2.95
N LYS A 33 0.14 4.31 -3.12
CA LYS A 33 0.22 3.63 -4.43
C LYS A 33 -1.17 3.65 -5.07
N THR A 34 -1.24 4.13 -6.30
CA THR A 34 -2.47 4.18 -7.09
C THR A 34 -2.29 3.42 -8.40
N LYS A 35 -3.37 2.83 -8.89
CA LYS A 35 -3.44 2.27 -10.23
C LYS A 35 -4.10 3.28 -11.15
N TYR A 36 -3.49 3.53 -12.30
CA TYR A 36 -4.07 4.38 -13.34
C TYR A 36 -5.32 3.69 -13.91
N ALA A 37 -6.49 4.30 -13.70
CA ALA A 37 -7.78 3.90 -14.25
C ALA A 37 -8.62 5.16 -14.49
N ASN A 38 -9.84 5.01 -15.03
CA ASN A 38 -10.77 6.13 -15.25
C ASN A 38 -11.04 6.97 -13.98
N THR A 39 -10.84 6.37 -12.80
CA THR A 39 -10.78 7.06 -11.51
C THR A 39 -9.57 6.58 -10.73
N SER A 40 -8.77 7.51 -10.21
CA SER A 40 -7.65 7.18 -9.31
C SER A 40 -8.19 6.85 -7.92
N ARG A 41 -7.65 5.78 -7.33
CA ARG A 41 -7.98 5.35 -5.97
C ARG A 41 -6.68 5.16 -5.21
N PHE A 42 -6.57 5.83 -4.07
CA PHE A 42 -5.42 5.75 -3.20
C PHE A 42 -5.89 5.54 -1.75
N GLY A 43 -5.17 4.71 -1.00
CA GLY A 43 -5.40 4.56 0.43
C GLY A 43 -4.69 5.69 1.19
N SER A 44 -5.39 6.32 2.12
CA SER A 44 -4.86 7.37 2.99
C SER A 44 -4.44 6.88 4.38
N GLU A 45 -4.71 5.60 4.69
CA GLU A 45 -4.48 4.99 6.00
C GLU A 45 -5.19 5.68 7.18
N THR A 46 -6.18 6.52 6.88
CA THR A 46 -6.93 7.31 7.85
C THR A 46 -7.58 6.45 8.95
N LEU A 47 -7.93 5.19 8.64
CA LEU A 47 -8.49 4.23 9.59
C LEU A 47 -7.53 3.83 10.72
N ASN A 48 -6.22 4.02 10.56
CA ASN A 48 -5.24 3.76 11.61
C ASN A 48 -5.28 4.84 12.71
N TYR A 49 -5.89 6.00 12.43
CA TYR A 49 -5.81 7.20 13.27
C TYR A 49 -7.16 7.70 13.77
N GLY A 50 -8.25 6.97 13.51
CA GLY A 50 -9.57 7.35 13.96
C GLY A 50 -10.68 6.45 13.45
N LYS A 51 -11.85 6.62 14.06
CA LYS A 51 -13.08 5.98 13.60
C LYS A 51 -13.63 6.78 12.41
N VAL A 52 -13.82 6.10 11.28
CA VAL A 52 -14.41 6.71 10.08
C VAL A 52 -15.90 6.38 10.02
N THR A 53 -16.73 7.40 9.83
CA THR A 53 -18.18 7.27 9.68
C THR A 53 -18.57 7.69 8.27
N LEU A 54 -19.21 6.78 7.52
CA LEU A 54 -19.81 7.07 6.22
C LEU A 54 -21.28 7.43 6.41
N ASP A 55 -21.60 8.71 6.31
CA ASP A 55 -22.98 9.21 6.31
C ASP A 55 -23.50 9.24 4.86
N TYR A 56 -24.06 8.11 4.45
CA TYR A 56 -24.55 7.90 3.09
C TYR A 56 -25.67 8.88 2.72
N LYS A 57 -26.59 9.16 3.65
CA LYS A 57 -27.75 10.03 3.41
C LYS A 57 -27.31 11.45 3.09
N ASN A 58 -26.30 11.95 3.80
CA ASN A 58 -25.79 13.30 3.60
C ASN A 58 -24.56 13.35 2.67
N LYS A 59 -24.11 12.21 2.12
CA LYS A 59 -22.92 12.07 1.27
C LYS A 59 -21.65 12.64 1.92
N LYS A 60 -21.50 12.41 3.23
CA LYS A 60 -20.37 12.91 4.01
C LYS A 60 -19.55 11.75 4.57
N LEU A 61 -18.25 11.99 4.67
CA LEU A 61 -17.31 11.13 5.38
C LEU A 61 -16.79 11.92 6.58
N TYR A 62 -16.90 11.34 7.76
CA TYR A 62 -16.39 11.92 9.00
C TYR A 62 -15.28 11.06 9.55
N ILE A 63 -14.34 11.70 10.25
CA ILE A 63 -13.39 11.01 11.10
C ILE A 63 -13.48 11.57 12.52
N GLU A 64 -13.52 10.65 13.49
CA GLU A 64 -13.31 10.92 14.90
C GLU A 64 -11.89 10.43 15.24
N PRO A 65 -10.91 11.33 15.40
CA PRO A 65 -9.53 10.95 15.63
C PRO A 65 -9.36 10.12 16.92
N LEU A 66 -8.35 9.26 16.95
CA LEU A 66 -8.03 8.49 18.14
C LEU A 66 -7.50 9.42 19.24
N GLY A 67 -8.23 9.55 20.34
CA GLY A 67 -7.86 10.44 21.44
C GLY A 67 -7.84 11.91 21.00
N ASN A 68 -6.72 12.59 21.22
CA ASN A 68 -6.55 14.02 20.94
C ASN A 68 -5.71 14.30 19.69
N LEU A 69 -5.61 13.33 18.76
CA LEU A 69 -4.86 13.53 17.52
C LEU A 69 -5.54 14.61 16.66
N SER A 70 -4.78 15.64 16.30
CA SER A 70 -5.18 16.65 15.31
C SER A 70 -4.28 16.64 14.07
N GLU A 71 -3.04 16.20 14.21
CA GLU A 71 -2.02 16.15 13.14
C GLU A 71 -1.15 14.89 13.31
N VAL A 72 -0.81 14.23 12.21
CA VAL A 72 0.04 13.03 12.20
C VAL A 72 0.96 13.05 10.98
N GLU A 73 2.25 12.78 11.17
CA GLU A 73 3.20 12.52 10.08
C GLU A 73 3.16 11.03 9.71
N VAL A 74 2.86 10.71 8.44
CA VAL A 74 2.63 9.33 7.98
C VAL A 74 3.57 8.90 6.85
N LYS A 75 4.75 9.52 6.80
CA LYS A 75 5.76 9.25 5.78
C LYS A 75 6.21 7.79 5.79
N LYS A 76 6.11 7.14 4.63
CA LYS A 76 6.58 5.76 4.44
C LYS A 76 7.80 5.68 3.55
N ARG A 77 8.68 4.73 3.87
CA ARG A 77 9.77 4.35 2.96
C ARG A 77 9.19 3.58 1.79
N ILE A 78 9.66 3.92 0.60
CA ILE A 78 9.32 3.21 -0.62
C ILE A 78 10.39 2.17 -0.85
N TRP A 79 9.97 0.91 -0.92
CA TRP A 79 10.85 -0.21 -1.22
C TRP A 79 11.34 -0.13 -2.66
N THR A 80 12.55 -0.61 -2.92
CA THR A 80 13.13 -0.70 -4.27
C THR A 80 12.26 -1.55 -5.20
N VAL A 81 11.62 -2.59 -4.66
CA VAL A 81 10.74 -3.52 -5.37
C VAL A 81 9.52 -3.86 -4.53
N ASP A 82 8.38 -4.12 -5.18
CA ASP A 82 7.23 -4.74 -4.52
C ASP A 82 7.19 -6.25 -4.84
N PRO A 83 7.16 -7.11 -3.82
CA PRO A 83 7.02 -8.54 -4.03
C PRO A 83 5.57 -8.91 -4.39
N ILE A 84 5.41 -9.96 -5.19
CA ILE A 84 4.14 -10.60 -5.51
C ILE A 84 4.24 -12.09 -5.19
N VAL A 85 3.14 -12.69 -4.71
CA VAL A 85 3.06 -14.15 -4.58
C VAL A 85 2.36 -14.71 -5.81
N GLU A 86 3.03 -15.58 -6.54
CA GLU A 86 2.50 -16.26 -7.71
C GLU A 86 2.99 -17.72 -7.71
N ASN A 87 2.08 -18.67 -7.93
CA ASN A 87 2.38 -20.11 -7.92
C ASN A 87 3.16 -20.56 -6.67
N GLU A 88 2.71 -20.13 -5.48
CA GLU A 88 3.32 -20.43 -4.17
C GLU A 88 4.78 -19.95 -4.01
N LYS A 89 5.23 -19.04 -4.88
CA LYS A 89 6.56 -18.44 -4.83
C LYS A 89 6.46 -16.94 -4.66
N LEU A 90 7.41 -16.38 -3.92
CA LEU A 90 7.59 -14.93 -3.82
C LEU A 90 8.43 -14.47 -5.01
N GLY A 91 7.89 -13.58 -5.83
CA GLY A 91 8.55 -13.00 -7.00
C GLY A 91 8.60 -11.48 -6.96
N VAL A 92 9.44 -10.88 -7.81
CA VAL A 92 9.48 -9.43 -8.01
C VAL A 92 8.30 -9.00 -8.90
N GLY A 93 7.34 -8.26 -8.35
CA GLY A 93 6.16 -7.79 -9.10
C GLY A 93 6.34 -6.40 -9.71
N ILE A 94 6.98 -5.48 -9.00
CA ILE A 94 7.22 -4.10 -9.45
C ILE A 94 8.66 -3.70 -9.09
N ILE A 95 9.31 -2.95 -9.98
CA ILE A 95 10.62 -2.32 -9.72
C ILE A 95 10.41 -0.80 -9.72
N TRP A 96 10.58 -0.17 -8.57
CA TRP A 96 10.44 1.28 -8.38
C TRP A 96 11.74 2.03 -8.67
N ASP A 97 12.86 1.46 -8.25
CA ASP A 97 14.18 2.05 -8.42
C ASP A 97 14.79 1.62 -9.76
N LYS A 98 15.01 2.60 -10.65
CA LYS A 98 15.59 2.33 -11.97
C LYS A 98 17.07 1.93 -11.89
N THR A 99 17.77 2.21 -10.80
CA THR A 99 19.19 1.88 -10.66
C THR A 99 19.44 0.37 -10.51
N VAL A 100 18.42 -0.40 -10.16
CA VAL A 100 18.51 -1.86 -10.01
C VAL A 100 17.89 -2.65 -11.17
N LYS A 101 17.34 -1.95 -12.18
CA LYS A 101 16.66 -2.61 -13.31
C LYS A 101 17.58 -3.56 -14.09
N ASP A 102 18.87 -3.25 -14.16
CA ASP A 102 19.84 -4.09 -14.88
C ASP A 102 20.30 -5.30 -14.05
N LYS A 103 19.95 -5.35 -12.76
CA LYS A 103 20.34 -6.41 -11.81
C LYS A 103 19.18 -7.30 -11.39
N LYS A 104 17.94 -6.86 -11.61
CA LYS A 104 16.71 -7.52 -11.16
C LYS A 104 15.63 -7.35 -12.22
N ASN A 105 14.91 -8.43 -12.50
CA ASN A 105 13.81 -8.45 -13.44
C ASN A 105 12.48 -8.69 -12.73
N ILE A 106 11.40 -8.20 -13.34
CA ILE A 106 10.05 -8.58 -12.94
C ILE A 106 9.90 -10.09 -13.19
N GLY A 107 9.37 -10.81 -12.21
CA GLY A 107 9.24 -12.27 -12.23
C GLY A 107 10.41 -13.02 -11.56
N ASP A 108 11.52 -12.36 -11.23
CA ASP A 108 12.61 -13.00 -10.50
C ASP A 108 12.12 -13.52 -9.15
N GLN A 109 12.43 -14.78 -8.83
CA GLN A 109 12.06 -15.37 -7.55
C GLN A 109 12.92 -14.76 -6.43
N ILE A 110 12.25 -14.30 -5.37
CA ILE A 110 12.88 -13.87 -4.14
C ILE A 110 13.08 -15.11 -3.26
N LEU A 111 14.34 -15.54 -3.14
CA LEU A 111 14.69 -16.73 -2.35
C LEU A 111 14.88 -16.42 -0.86
N LYS A 112 15.42 -15.24 -0.54
CA LYS A 112 15.74 -14.84 0.83
C LYS A 112 15.69 -13.31 0.95
N PHE A 113 15.21 -12.83 2.09
CA PHE A 113 15.31 -11.42 2.49
C PHE A 113 15.69 -11.35 3.97
N ASP A 114 16.75 -10.61 4.28
CA ASP A 114 17.41 -10.64 5.60
C ASP A 114 17.64 -12.09 6.06
N ASP A 115 17.09 -12.49 7.20
CA ASP A 115 17.23 -13.85 7.75
C ASP A 115 16.08 -14.80 7.37
N ILE A 116 15.14 -14.34 6.56
CA ILE A 116 13.94 -15.10 6.18
C ILE A 116 14.16 -15.79 4.83
N ASP A 117 14.13 -17.13 4.85
CA ASP A 117 14.14 -17.97 3.65
C ASP A 117 12.71 -18.16 3.12
N PHE A 118 12.51 -17.88 1.83
CA PHE A 118 11.24 -17.98 1.12
C PHE A 118 11.20 -19.10 0.07
N GLN A 119 12.24 -19.94 -0.02
CA GLN A 119 12.29 -21.06 -0.97
C GLN A 119 11.18 -22.09 -0.70
N ASN A 120 10.82 -22.27 0.58
CA ASN A 120 9.73 -23.12 1.04
C ASN A 120 8.66 -22.24 1.70
N LEU A 121 8.00 -21.42 0.89
CA LEU A 121 7.03 -20.46 1.39
C LEU A 121 5.81 -21.19 1.96
N ASP A 122 5.69 -21.21 3.29
CA ASP A 122 4.40 -21.47 3.91
C ASP A 122 3.56 -20.19 3.78
N PHE A 123 2.52 -20.24 2.96
CA PHE A 123 1.65 -19.10 2.68
C PHE A 123 1.02 -18.52 3.96
N ALA A 124 0.72 -19.35 4.96
CA ALA A 124 0.20 -18.88 6.24
C ALA A 124 1.23 -18.03 6.99
N LYS A 125 2.49 -18.48 7.01
CA LYS A 125 3.61 -17.77 7.64
C LYS A 125 3.93 -16.44 6.94
N TYR A 126 3.80 -16.39 5.61
CA TYR A 126 3.94 -15.14 4.86
C TYR A 126 2.86 -14.11 5.22
N LEU A 127 1.61 -14.54 5.39
CA LEU A 127 0.51 -13.64 5.74
C LEU A 127 0.74 -12.99 7.11
N ASP A 128 1.25 -13.74 8.08
CA ASP A 128 1.63 -13.21 9.41
C ASP A 128 2.74 -12.14 9.35
N LEU A 129 3.65 -12.27 8.37
CA LEU A 129 4.71 -11.28 8.10
C LEU A 129 4.17 -10.01 7.43
N ALA A 130 3.15 -10.15 6.57
CA ALA A 130 2.60 -9.03 5.79
C ALA A 130 1.60 -8.16 6.58
N ILE A 131 1.08 -8.64 7.71
CA ILE A 131 0.09 -7.95 8.56
C ILE A 131 0.74 -7.20 9.74
N LYS A 132 2.03 -7.40 10.00
CA LYS A 132 2.82 -6.61 10.95
C LYS A 132 3.36 -5.33 10.34
#